data_AF-A0A819IQT8-F1
#
_entry.id   AF-A0A819IQT8-F1
#
_cell.length_a   1.000
_cell.length_b   1.000
_cell.length_c   1.000
_cell.angle_alpha   90.00
_cell.angle_beta   90.00
_cell.angle_gamma   90.00
#
_symmetry.space_group_name_H-M   'P 1'
#
loop_
_entity.id
_entity.type
_entity.pdbx_description
1 polymer ?
#
loop_
_entity_poly.entity_id
_entity_poly.type
_entity_poly.pdbx_seq_one_letter_code
_entity_poly.pdbx_strand_id
1 'polypeptide(L)'
;ICLSPFASEQWRIDITAGLAANLSIYTRRDYRRFLSAHLQFLQGLCQLSNYSVYNSINQFRASLLVTSELLSETNFHQKLESLIEQSKANAPTTFRHLLFVIRTVTHGNAFMSTYGTNFDYTVPKNTFGGSYAPTRALIYDDECSCGLCSNCTTQANFIISNSSKIISIPIKGLKIGCTPSESFRVSTLECFYDRSCINLIHQYTNYINSHDPLSIMKSRFSINTRIAELIDNLFIEQWSNKTNYTSYFEQCLPSYCFYTSIPRFNLIYIITLLLSLQGGLTIILKWICPKIVRIASKINDYRKKRTNTVRPACVPERTSSDICNTTIDNATTNVEISSTPGTSSYALFLFLYDS
;
A
#
# COMPACT_ATOMS: atom_id res chain seq x y z
N ILE A 1 -19.64 15.60 9.21
CA ILE A 1 -20.72 14.59 9.38
C ILE A 1 -20.51 13.67 10.59
N CYS A 2 -19.38 12.97 10.68
CA CYS A 2 -19.13 11.97 11.74
C CYS A 2 -19.04 12.52 13.17
N LEU A 3 -18.83 13.83 13.33
CA LEU A 3 -18.86 14.51 14.63
C LEU A 3 -20.25 15.07 14.98
N SER A 4 -21.24 14.87 14.12
CA SER A 4 -22.59 15.40 14.35
C SER A 4 -23.41 14.48 15.24
N PRO A 5 -24.47 14.99 15.90
CA PRO A 5 -25.44 14.16 16.62
C PRO A 5 -26.07 13.07 15.73
N PHE A 6 -26.10 13.28 14.41
CA PHE A 6 -26.68 12.33 13.47
C PHE A 6 -25.86 11.03 13.30
N ALA A 7 -24.58 11.02 13.70
CA ALA A 7 -23.76 9.82 13.73
C ALA A 7 -23.65 9.23 15.15
N SER A 8 -24.39 9.77 16.12
CA SER A 8 -24.32 9.37 17.51
C SER A 8 -25.16 8.14 17.81
N GLU A 9 -24.69 7.33 18.77
CA GLU A 9 -25.44 6.19 19.29
C GLU A 9 -26.75 6.63 19.95
N GLN A 10 -26.73 7.77 20.66
CA GLN A 10 -27.90 8.27 21.39
C GLN A 10 -29.06 8.56 20.44
N TRP A 11 -28.80 9.23 19.33
CA TRP A 11 -29.85 9.55 18.37
C TRP A 11 -30.45 8.28 17.74
N ARG A 12 -29.61 7.27 17.44
CA ARG A 12 -30.07 5.96 16.96
C ARG A 12 -30.98 5.28 17.98
N ILE A 13 -30.59 5.28 19.26
CA ILE A 13 -31.39 4.71 20.36
C ILE A 13 -32.73 5.44 20.48
N ASP A 14 -32.72 6.76 20.51
CA ASP A 14 -33.92 7.58 20.68
C ASP A 14 -34.94 7.37 19.54
N ILE A 15 -34.45 7.37 18.29
CA ILE A 15 -35.29 7.10 17.11
C ILE A 15 -35.85 5.68 17.17
N THR A 16 -35.04 4.70 17.57
CA THR A 16 -35.48 3.30 17.68
C THR A 16 -36.53 3.15 18.77
N ALA A 17 -36.37 3.81 19.91
CA ALA A 17 -37.34 3.83 21.00
C ALA A 17 -38.66 4.47 20.59
N GLY A 18 -38.63 5.58 19.85
CA GLY A 18 -39.83 6.23 19.31
C GLY A 18 -40.60 5.36 18.30
N LEU A 19 -39.91 4.43 17.64
CA LEU A 19 -40.49 3.47 16.68
C LEU A 19 -40.93 2.14 17.31
N ALA A 20 -40.57 1.88 18.58
CA ALA A 20 -40.61 0.56 19.21
C ALA A 20 -42.01 -0.01 19.51
N ALA A 21 -43.10 0.72 19.23
CA ALA A 21 -44.45 0.24 19.54
C ALA A 21 -44.97 -0.85 18.57
N ASN A 22 -44.53 -0.90 17.30
CA ASN A 22 -44.68 -2.06 16.39
C ASN A 22 -44.18 -1.72 14.97
N LEU A 23 -42.93 -2.10 14.63
CA LEU A 23 -42.41 -1.98 13.26
C LEU A 23 -43.22 -2.81 12.22
N SER A 24 -43.96 -3.81 12.70
CA SER A 24 -44.85 -4.68 11.92
C SER A 24 -46.06 -3.94 11.33
N ILE A 25 -46.48 -2.82 11.94
CA ILE A 25 -47.59 -1.98 11.44
C ILE A 25 -47.19 -1.26 10.15
N TYR A 26 -45.90 -1.00 9.97
CA TYR A 26 -45.41 -0.30 8.79
C TYR A 26 -45.28 -1.25 7.61
N THR A 27 -45.78 -0.77 6.47
CA THR A 27 -45.58 -1.46 5.20
C THR A 27 -44.10 -1.67 4.93
N ARG A 28 -43.76 -2.71 4.16
CA ARG A 28 -42.37 -3.10 3.91
C ARG A 28 -41.49 -1.98 3.34
N ARG A 29 -42.08 -1.09 2.53
CA ARG A 29 -41.38 0.03 1.88
C ARG A 29 -41.41 1.32 2.69
N ASP A 30 -41.96 1.30 3.90
CA ASP A 30 -41.96 2.48 4.76
C ASP A 30 -40.56 2.73 5.32
N TYR A 31 -40.07 3.96 5.14
CA TYR A 31 -38.73 4.33 5.57
C TYR A 31 -38.50 4.20 7.09
N ARG A 32 -39.55 4.26 7.91
CA ARG A 32 -39.43 4.05 9.36
C ARG A 32 -38.80 2.71 9.72
N ARG A 33 -38.97 1.69 8.87
CA ARG A 33 -38.32 0.37 9.05
C ARG A 33 -36.82 0.38 8.78
N PHE A 34 -36.33 1.33 7.98
CA PHE A 34 -34.94 1.40 7.51
C PHE A 34 -34.11 2.44 8.23
N LEU A 35 -34.76 3.49 8.76
CA LEU A 35 -34.07 4.62 9.33
C LEU A 35 -33.02 4.18 10.36
N SER A 36 -33.39 3.35 11.35
CA SER A 36 -32.44 2.84 12.35
C SER A 36 -31.25 2.11 11.73
N ALA A 37 -31.47 1.33 10.66
CA ALA A 37 -30.42 0.62 9.93
C ALA A 37 -29.46 1.59 9.23
N HIS A 38 -29.98 2.65 8.60
CA HIS A 38 -29.17 3.69 8.00
C HIS A 38 -28.35 4.46 9.03
N LEU A 39 -28.93 4.76 10.20
CA LEU A 39 -28.23 5.45 11.28
C LEU A 39 -27.10 4.59 11.84
N GLN A 40 -27.39 3.30 12.11
CA GLN A 40 -26.39 2.33 12.52
C GLN A 40 -25.27 2.20 11.49
N PHE A 41 -25.63 2.16 10.21
CA PHE A 41 -24.64 2.06 9.14
C PHE A 41 -23.79 3.33 9.04
N LEU A 42 -24.37 4.54 9.11
CA LEU A 42 -23.64 5.80 9.15
C LEU A 42 -22.64 5.85 10.31
N GLN A 43 -23.09 5.49 11.51
CA GLN A 43 -22.24 5.41 12.70
C GLN A 43 -21.08 4.43 12.50
N GLY A 44 -21.36 3.22 12.01
CA GLY A 44 -20.33 2.21 11.72
C GLY A 44 -19.33 2.68 10.67
N LEU A 45 -19.80 3.33 9.60
CA LEU A 45 -18.94 3.94 8.57
C LEU A 45 -18.01 5.00 9.18
N CYS A 46 -18.53 5.85 10.05
CA CYS A 46 -17.74 6.87 10.74
C CYS A 46 -16.68 6.27 11.67
N GLN A 47 -17.04 5.27 12.46
CA GLN A 47 -16.10 4.56 13.33
C GLN A 47 -14.99 3.88 12.51
N LEU A 48 -15.37 3.10 11.50
CA LEU A 48 -14.42 2.39 10.65
C LEU A 48 -13.53 3.33 9.83
N SER A 49 -14.07 4.49 9.40
CA SER A 49 -13.27 5.53 8.75
C SER A 49 -12.19 6.06 9.68
N ASN A 50 -12.54 6.35 10.94
CA ASN A 50 -11.59 6.79 11.95
C ASN A 50 -10.52 5.71 12.24
N TYR A 51 -10.93 4.44 12.36
CA TYR A 51 -9.99 3.32 12.52
C TYR A 51 -9.06 3.17 11.31
N SER A 52 -9.55 3.32 10.08
CA SER A 52 -8.73 3.24 8.88
C SER A 52 -7.66 4.34 8.84
N VAL A 53 -8.03 5.58 9.19
CA VAL A 53 -7.09 6.70 9.30
C VAL A 53 -6.06 6.43 10.40
N TYR A 54 -6.52 6.04 11.58
CA TYR A 54 -5.65 5.73 12.73
C TYR A 54 -4.62 4.64 12.40
N ASN A 55 -5.06 3.55 11.77
CA ASN A 55 -4.18 2.46 11.36
C ASN A 55 -3.16 2.92 10.31
N SER A 56 -3.59 3.73 9.35
CA SER A 56 -2.69 4.27 8.30
C SER A 56 -1.64 5.22 8.88
N ILE A 57 -2.01 6.02 9.88
CA ILE A 57 -1.07 6.88 10.63
C ILE A 57 -0.07 6.03 11.41
N ASN A 58 -0.53 4.97 12.09
CA ASN A 58 0.36 4.09 12.86
C ASN A 58 1.32 3.31 11.95
N GLN A 59 0.85 2.82 10.80
CA GLN A 59 1.70 2.19 9.79
C GLN A 59 2.76 3.17 9.26
N PHE A 60 2.37 4.41 8.97
CA PHE A 60 3.31 5.46 8.57
C PHE A 60 4.35 5.75 9.66
N ARG A 61 3.94 5.85 10.93
CA ARG A 61 4.86 6.07 12.06
C ARG A 61 5.81 4.89 12.30
N ALA A 62 5.35 3.67 12.04
CA ALA A 62 6.17 2.47 12.13
C ALA A 62 7.14 2.32 10.94
N SER A 63 6.88 3.00 9.82
CA SER A 63 7.83 3.04 8.71
C SER A 63 9.02 3.94 9.09
N LEU A 64 10.20 3.35 9.26
CA LEU A 64 11.43 4.12 9.47
C LEU A 64 11.86 4.77 8.15
N LEU A 65 12.12 6.08 8.19
CA LEU A 65 12.84 6.77 7.13
C LEU A 65 14.34 6.42 7.24
N VAL A 66 14.74 5.31 6.62
CA VAL A 66 16.16 4.90 6.57
C VAL A 66 16.83 5.54 5.37
N THR A 67 17.90 6.30 5.62
CA THR A 67 18.75 6.91 4.60
C THR A 67 20.20 6.56 4.86
N SER A 68 20.95 6.21 3.83
CA SER A 68 22.39 5.91 3.93
C SER A 68 23.23 7.15 4.18
N GLU A 69 22.70 8.31 3.84
CA GLU A 69 23.32 9.62 3.93
C GLU A 69 22.28 10.64 4.43
N LEU A 70 22.77 11.72 5.02
CA LEU A 70 21.92 12.80 5.49
C LEU A 70 21.25 13.48 4.28
N LEU A 71 19.92 13.50 4.27
CA LEU A 71 19.18 14.19 3.21
C LEU A 71 19.28 15.70 3.40
N SER A 72 19.38 16.42 2.29
CA SER A 72 19.12 17.87 2.28
C SER A 72 17.66 18.14 2.69
N GLU A 73 17.40 19.33 3.22
CA GLU A 73 16.05 19.76 3.64
C GLU A 73 15.01 19.58 2.52
N THR A 74 15.36 19.95 1.30
CA THR A 74 14.48 19.77 0.13
C THR A 74 14.20 18.29 -0.15
N ASN A 75 15.22 17.43 -0.16
CA ASN A 75 15.05 16.00 -0.42
C ASN A 75 14.27 15.30 0.70
N PHE A 76 14.49 15.72 1.95
CA PHE A 76 13.72 15.27 3.10
C PHE A 76 12.24 15.61 2.92
N HIS A 77 11.91 16.88 2.61
CA HIS A 77 10.53 17.29 2.43
C HIS A 77 9.85 16.57 1.28
N GLN A 78 10.50 16.45 0.12
CA GLN A 78 9.95 15.74 -1.03
C GLN A 78 9.68 14.26 -0.72
N LYS A 79 10.64 13.58 -0.10
CA LYS A 79 10.49 12.17 0.25
C LYS A 79 9.40 11.96 1.31
N LEU A 80 9.36 12.82 2.32
CA LEU A 80 8.37 12.76 3.40
C LEU A 80 6.96 13.07 2.89
N GLU A 81 6.81 14.10 2.06
CA GLU A 81 5.53 14.45 1.43
C GLU A 81 5.01 13.30 0.58
N SER A 82 5.87 12.67 -0.23
CA SER A 82 5.49 11.49 -1.02
C SER A 82 4.98 10.35 -0.13
N LEU A 83 5.62 10.08 1.01
CA LEU A 83 5.19 9.04 1.95
C LEU A 83 3.86 9.41 2.64
N ILE A 84 3.67 10.68 2.98
CA ILE A 84 2.43 11.18 3.57
C ILE A 84 1.28 11.05 2.57
N GLU A 85 1.46 11.50 1.33
CA GLU A 85 0.43 11.40 0.29
C GLU A 85 0.10 9.94 -0.04
N GLN A 86 1.10 9.06 -0.06
CA GLN A 86 0.85 7.62 -0.17
C GLN A 86 0.02 7.07 0.99
N SER A 87 0.32 7.46 2.24
CA SER A 87 -0.46 7.05 3.42
C SER A 87 -1.91 7.55 3.34
N LYS A 88 -2.11 8.82 2.95
CA LYS A 88 -3.46 9.40 2.73
C LYS A 88 -4.25 8.67 1.65
N ALA A 89 -3.60 8.19 0.60
CA ALA A 89 -4.24 7.42 -0.48
C ALA A 89 -4.55 5.96 -0.08
N ASN A 90 -3.73 5.37 0.78
CA ASN A 90 -3.89 3.98 1.22
C ASN A 90 -5.07 3.79 2.18
N ALA A 91 -5.33 4.76 3.07
CA ALA A 91 -6.41 4.71 4.04
C ALA A 91 -7.81 4.50 3.39
N PRO A 92 -8.27 5.35 2.45
CA PRO A 92 -9.56 5.16 1.78
C PRO A 92 -9.58 3.90 0.92
N THR A 93 -8.46 3.58 0.26
CA THR A 93 -8.35 2.41 -0.63
C THR A 93 -8.59 1.12 0.15
N THR A 94 -7.94 0.95 1.30
CA THR A 94 -8.09 -0.22 2.16
C THR A 94 -9.54 -0.38 2.64
N PHE A 95 -10.14 0.72 3.12
CA PHE A 95 -11.52 0.72 3.59
C PHE A 95 -12.50 0.34 2.47
N ARG A 96 -12.34 0.93 1.28
CA ARG A 96 -13.16 0.65 0.10
C ARG A 96 -13.09 -0.82 -0.31
N HIS A 97 -11.90 -1.42 -0.29
CA HIS A 97 -11.73 -2.84 -0.62
C HIS A 97 -12.45 -3.75 0.38
N LEU A 98 -12.32 -3.49 1.68
CA LEU A 98 -13.03 -4.25 2.71
C LEU A 98 -14.55 -4.16 2.53
N LEU A 99 -15.07 -2.94 2.32
CA LEU A 99 -16.49 -2.74 2.11
C LEU A 99 -16.98 -3.41 0.81
N PHE A 100 -16.19 -3.37 -0.26
CA PHE A 100 -16.50 -4.05 -1.52
C PHE A 100 -16.60 -5.57 -1.34
N VAL A 101 -15.66 -6.18 -0.61
CA VAL A 101 -15.68 -7.62 -0.33
C VAL A 101 -16.93 -8.00 0.44
N ILE A 102 -17.25 -7.30 1.53
CA ILE A 102 -18.45 -7.58 2.35
C ILE A 102 -19.72 -7.52 1.49
N ARG A 103 -19.87 -6.47 0.68
CA ARG A 103 -21.04 -6.27 -0.19
C ARG A 103 -21.15 -7.36 -1.25
N THR A 104 -20.04 -7.72 -1.89
CA THR A 104 -19.99 -8.73 -2.94
C THR A 104 -20.29 -10.12 -2.39
N VAL A 105 -19.73 -10.48 -1.23
CA VAL A 105 -20.02 -11.74 -0.54
C VAL A 105 -21.49 -11.80 -0.11
N THR A 106 -22.03 -10.70 0.43
CA THR A 106 -23.43 -10.64 0.87
C THR A 106 -24.40 -10.85 -0.28
N HIS A 107 -24.18 -10.16 -1.40
CA HIS A 107 -25.04 -10.30 -2.58
C HIS A 107 -24.83 -11.63 -3.30
N GLY A 108 -23.58 -12.05 -3.51
CA GLY A 108 -23.25 -13.29 -4.22
C GLY A 108 -23.74 -14.56 -3.53
N ASN A 109 -23.86 -14.54 -2.20
CA ASN A 109 -24.45 -15.64 -1.42
C ASN A 109 -25.95 -15.45 -1.15
N ALA A 110 -26.59 -14.43 -1.74
CA ALA A 110 -28.00 -14.12 -1.57
C ALA A 110 -28.45 -14.04 -0.10
N PHE A 111 -27.62 -13.50 0.80
CA PHE A 111 -27.98 -13.37 2.21
C PHE A 111 -29.20 -12.48 2.37
N MET A 112 -30.26 -13.03 2.95
CA MET A 112 -31.51 -12.30 3.10
C MET A 112 -31.40 -11.24 4.20
N SER A 113 -31.76 -10.00 3.84
CA SER A 113 -31.87 -8.88 4.76
C SER A 113 -32.96 -9.18 5.80
N THR A 114 -32.69 -8.91 7.08
CA THR A 114 -33.69 -9.02 8.16
C THR A 114 -34.89 -8.09 7.95
N TYR A 115 -34.71 -7.03 7.15
CA TYR A 115 -35.78 -6.12 6.74
C TYR A 115 -36.65 -6.72 5.61
N GLY A 116 -36.23 -7.83 5.02
CA GLY A 116 -36.90 -8.51 3.90
C GLY A 116 -36.79 -7.74 2.58
N THR A 117 -35.75 -6.94 2.38
CA THR A 117 -35.74 -5.88 1.35
C THR A 117 -35.06 -6.31 0.06
N ASN A 118 -34.31 -7.40 0.09
CA ASN A 118 -33.73 -8.03 -1.09
C ASN A 118 -34.53 -9.26 -1.52
N PHE A 119 -34.97 -10.08 -0.56
CA PHE A 119 -35.80 -11.25 -0.82
C PHE A 119 -37.02 -11.28 0.09
N ASP A 120 -38.09 -11.91 -0.40
CA ASP A 120 -39.32 -12.14 0.31
C ASP A 120 -39.69 -13.61 0.32
N TYR A 121 -40.23 -14.09 1.44
CA TYR A 121 -40.80 -15.42 1.50
C TYR A 121 -42.13 -15.45 0.75
N THR A 122 -42.24 -16.35 -0.21
CA THR A 122 -43.51 -16.67 -0.85
C THR A 122 -44.11 -17.86 -0.14
N VAL A 123 -45.34 -17.72 0.37
CA VAL A 123 -46.13 -18.88 0.81
C VAL A 123 -47.05 -19.24 -0.36
N PRO A 124 -46.86 -20.38 -1.03
CA PRO A 124 -47.79 -20.79 -2.07
C PRO A 124 -49.14 -21.07 -1.38
N LYS A 125 -50.20 -20.42 -1.88
CA LYS A 125 -51.54 -20.45 -1.27
C LYS A 125 -52.13 -21.85 -1.07
N ASN A 126 -51.56 -22.89 -1.69
CA ASN A 126 -52.09 -24.24 -1.76
C ASN A 126 -51.16 -25.34 -1.20
N THR A 127 -50.02 -25.01 -0.58
CA THR A 127 -49.12 -26.01 0.02
C THR A 127 -48.98 -25.78 1.52
N PHE A 128 -50.05 -26.05 2.26
CA PHE A 128 -49.95 -26.39 3.68
C PHE A 128 -49.33 -27.79 3.78
N GLY A 129 -48.00 -27.90 3.63
CA GLY A 129 -47.30 -29.18 3.71
C GLY A 129 -45.87 -29.24 3.15
N GLY A 130 -45.37 -28.18 2.51
CA GLY A 130 -43.98 -28.16 2.02
C GLY A 130 -42.97 -27.85 3.13
N SER A 131 -41.90 -28.64 3.26
CA SER A 131 -40.81 -28.44 4.21
C SER A 131 -39.80 -27.33 3.84
N TYR A 132 -40.09 -26.52 2.82
CA TYR A 132 -39.23 -25.42 2.38
C TYR A 132 -40.04 -24.13 2.20
N ALA A 133 -39.43 -22.99 2.54
CA ALA A 133 -40.01 -21.66 2.37
C ALA A 133 -39.40 -21.01 1.11
N PRO A 134 -40.09 -21.01 -0.04
CA PRO A 134 -39.53 -20.42 -1.25
C PRO A 134 -39.36 -18.91 -1.10
N THR A 135 -38.31 -18.37 -1.69
CA THR A 135 -38.03 -16.93 -1.69
C THR A 135 -38.12 -16.35 -3.09
N ARG A 136 -38.49 -15.07 -3.19
CA ARG A 136 -38.45 -14.28 -4.42
C ARG A 136 -37.61 -13.03 -4.23
N ALA A 137 -36.86 -12.63 -5.24
CA ALA A 137 -36.16 -11.34 -5.22
C ALA A 137 -37.18 -10.19 -5.28
N LEU A 138 -36.91 -9.11 -4.53
CA LEU A 138 -37.66 -7.87 -4.67
C LEU A 138 -37.18 -7.07 -5.89
N ILE A 139 -38.14 -6.38 -6.50
CA ILE A 139 -37.94 -5.52 -7.67
C ILE A 139 -38.21 -4.07 -7.25
N TYR A 140 -37.27 -3.18 -7.57
CA TYR A 140 -37.34 -1.74 -7.31
C TYR A 140 -37.58 -0.96 -8.61
N ASP A 141 -37.24 0.34 -8.62
CA ASP A 141 -37.38 1.21 -9.80
C ASP A 141 -36.62 0.63 -11.00
N ASP A 142 -37.07 0.97 -12.21
CA ASP A 142 -36.49 0.52 -13.49
C ASP A 142 -36.41 -1.01 -13.64
N GLU A 143 -37.38 -1.73 -13.04
CA GLU A 143 -37.44 -3.20 -13.02
C GLU A 143 -36.19 -3.88 -12.44
N CYS A 144 -35.43 -3.15 -11.61
CA CYS A 144 -34.19 -3.65 -11.04
C CYS A 144 -34.47 -4.73 -9.98
N SER A 145 -34.06 -5.96 -10.27
CA SER A 145 -34.19 -7.13 -9.39
C SER A 145 -33.00 -7.29 -8.46
N CYS A 146 -33.26 -7.41 -7.15
CA CYS A 146 -32.24 -7.64 -6.12
C CYS A 146 -31.53 -9.01 -6.20
N GLY A 147 -32.05 -9.94 -7.01
CA GLY A 147 -31.37 -11.20 -7.30
C GLY A 147 -30.29 -11.07 -8.38
N LEU A 148 -30.32 -9.97 -9.15
CA LEU A 148 -29.39 -9.71 -10.25
C LEU A 148 -28.44 -8.56 -9.91
N CYS A 149 -28.97 -7.50 -9.28
CA CYS A 149 -28.25 -6.27 -9.00
C CYS A 149 -28.35 -5.90 -7.52
N SER A 150 -27.22 -5.59 -6.87
CA SER A 150 -27.22 -5.21 -5.44
C SER A 150 -27.70 -3.78 -5.21
N ASN A 151 -27.57 -2.91 -6.20
CA ASN A 151 -27.75 -1.46 -6.10
C ASN A 151 -29.16 -0.99 -6.48
N CYS A 152 -30.15 -1.89 -6.57
CA CYS A 152 -31.53 -1.51 -6.86
C CYS A 152 -32.09 -0.66 -5.71
N THR A 153 -32.68 0.48 -6.05
CA THR A 153 -33.19 1.45 -5.07
C THR A 153 -34.48 2.11 -5.53
N THR A 154 -35.22 2.68 -4.59
CA THR A 154 -36.33 3.62 -4.80
C THR A 154 -36.23 4.77 -3.82
N GLN A 155 -36.90 5.88 -4.13
CA GLN A 155 -37.07 7.01 -3.21
C GLN A 155 -37.58 6.54 -1.84
N ALA A 156 -36.94 6.98 -0.76
CA ALA A 156 -37.42 6.72 0.59
C ALA A 156 -38.67 7.59 0.88
N ASN A 157 -39.72 6.95 1.39
CA ASN A 157 -40.98 7.61 1.72
C ASN A 157 -41.48 7.17 3.10
N PHE A 158 -42.10 8.09 3.83
CA PHE A 158 -43.03 7.74 4.90
C PHE A 158 -44.38 7.37 4.30
N ILE A 159 -44.93 6.22 4.67
CA ILE A 159 -46.18 5.69 4.10
C ILE A 159 -47.28 5.75 5.16
N ILE A 160 -48.27 6.60 4.92
CA ILE A 160 -49.43 6.75 5.80
C ILE A 160 -50.63 6.11 5.13
N SER A 161 -51.30 5.21 5.85
CA SER A 161 -52.57 4.64 5.42
C SER A 161 -53.68 5.26 6.26
N ASN A 162 -54.63 5.96 5.63
CA ASN A 162 -55.85 6.40 6.31
C ASN A 162 -57.07 5.97 5.49
N SER A 163 -57.82 5.00 6.04
CA SER A 163 -59.16 4.48 5.67
C SER A 163 -59.36 4.00 4.23
N SER A 164 -58.78 4.66 3.22
CA SER A 164 -58.80 4.27 1.79
C SER A 164 -57.65 4.88 0.97
N LYS A 165 -56.86 5.82 1.52
CA LYS A 165 -55.80 6.53 0.78
C LYS A 165 -54.43 6.20 1.38
N ILE A 166 -53.51 5.81 0.49
CA ILE A 166 -52.08 5.69 0.81
C ILE A 166 -51.40 7.01 0.42
N ILE A 167 -50.82 7.69 1.40
CA ILE A 167 -50.03 8.91 1.19
C ILE A 167 -48.56 8.55 1.36
N SER A 168 -47.75 8.89 0.36
CA SER A 168 -46.29 8.71 0.39
C SER A 168 -45.63 10.08 0.50
N ILE A 169 -44.86 10.29 1.56
CA ILE A 169 -44.14 11.55 1.80
C ILE A 169 -42.64 11.32 1.56
N PRO A 170 -42.05 11.92 0.53
CA PRO A 170 -40.65 11.68 0.17
C PRO A 170 -39.70 12.35 1.15
N ILE A 171 -38.59 11.67 1.42
CA ILE A 171 -37.50 12.18 2.25
C ILE A 171 -36.31 12.50 1.36
N LYS A 172 -36.01 13.80 1.24
CA LYS A 172 -35.01 14.29 0.30
C LYS A 172 -33.65 13.62 0.50
N GLY A 173 -33.08 13.14 -0.60
CA GLY A 173 -31.76 12.51 -0.62
C GLY A 173 -31.69 11.04 -0.17
N LEU A 174 -32.66 10.56 0.61
CA LEU A 174 -32.63 9.20 1.15
C LEU A 174 -33.33 8.19 0.21
N LYS A 175 -32.77 6.99 0.12
CA LYS A 175 -33.29 5.87 -0.68
C LYS A 175 -33.40 4.59 0.12
N ILE A 176 -34.36 3.74 -0.21
CA ILE A 176 -34.43 2.34 0.24
C ILE A 176 -34.10 1.41 -0.94
N GLY A 177 -33.70 0.17 -0.66
CA GLY A 177 -33.25 -0.75 -1.71
C GLY A 177 -33.00 -2.15 -1.17
N CYS A 178 -32.31 -2.97 -1.96
CA CYS A 178 -32.06 -4.38 -1.65
C CYS A 178 -31.56 -4.61 -0.22
N THR A 179 -30.56 -3.84 0.20
CA THR A 179 -30.11 -3.81 1.59
C THR A 179 -29.95 -2.37 2.06
N PRO A 180 -30.04 -2.10 3.38
CA PRO A 180 -29.78 -0.76 3.91
C PRO A 180 -28.41 -0.21 3.53
N SER A 181 -27.38 -1.07 3.45
CA SER A 181 -26.02 -0.65 3.06
C SER A 181 -25.94 -0.19 1.61
N GLU A 182 -26.57 -0.92 0.68
CA GLU A 182 -26.59 -0.57 -0.74
C GLU A 182 -27.42 0.70 -1.00
N SER A 183 -28.60 0.79 -0.38
CA SER A 183 -29.48 1.95 -0.56
C SER A 183 -28.94 3.22 0.07
N PHE A 184 -28.33 3.12 1.26
CA PHE A 184 -27.71 4.26 1.90
C PHE A 184 -26.51 4.76 1.10
N ARG A 185 -25.71 3.86 0.51
CA ARG A 185 -24.57 4.24 -0.34
C ARG A 185 -24.97 5.10 -1.54
N VAL A 186 -26.14 4.85 -2.13
CA VAL A 186 -26.69 5.65 -3.26
C VAL A 186 -27.40 6.93 -2.78
N SER A 187 -27.73 7.01 -1.49
CA SER A 187 -28.38 8.17 -0.88
C SER A 187 -27.42 9.37 -0.76
N THR A 188 -27.99 10.54 -0.47
CA THR A 188 -27.30 11.76 -0.03
C THR A 188 -27.78 12.13 1.38
N LEU A 189 -27.08 13.06 2.04
CA LEU A 189 -27.46 13.55 3.38
C LEU A 189 -28.30 14.83 3.32
N GLU A 190 -28.90 15.16 2.17
CA GLU A 190 -29.63 16.42 1.95
C GLU A 190 -30.64 16.75 3.05
N CYS A 191 -31.40 15.75 3.51
CA CYS A 191 -32.35 15.92 4.60
C CYS A 191 -31.73 16.46 5.90
N PHE A 192 -30.48 16.09 6.21
CA PHE A 192 -29.80 16.49 7.44
C PHE A 192 -29.27 17.91 7.44
N TYR A 193 -29.29 18.60 6.29
CA TYR A 193 -28.98 20.02 6.17
C TYR A 193 -30.25 20.89 6.18
N ASP A 194 -31.45 20.28 6.17
CA ASP A 194 -32.73 20.97 6.06
C ASP A 194 -33.57 20.78 7.33
N ARG A 195 -33.88 21.87 8.04
CA ARG A 195 -34.67 21.86 9.28
C ARG A 195 -36.08 21.29 9.05
N SER A 196 -36.72 21.60 7.93
CA SER A 196 -38.05 21.09 7.60
C SER A 196 -38.00 19.57 7.37
N CYS A 197 -36.96 19.07 6.72
CA CYS A 197 -36.79 17.63 6.51
C CYS A 197 -36.49 16.88 7.82
N ILE A 198 -35.63 17.45 8.68
CA ILE A 198 -35.39 16.92 10.03
C ILE A 198 -36.70 16.86 10.83
N ASN A 199 -37.52 17.93 10.79
CA ASN A 199 -38.83 17.97 11.44
C ASN A 199 -39.80 16.91 10.91
N LEU A 200 -39.76 16.56 9.61
CA LEU A 200 -40.51 15.42 9.09
C LEU A 200 -40.07 14.11 9.74
N ILE A 201 -38.76 13.87 9.90
CA ILE A 201 -38.27 12.68 10.60
C ILE A 201 -38.83 12.65 12.02
N HIS A 202 -38.72 13.75 12.78
CA HIS A 202 -39.25 13.85 14.14
C HIS A 202 -40.74 13.51 14.22
N GLN A 203 -41.56 14.10 13.33
CA GLN A 203 -43.00 13.89 13.28
C GLN A 203 -43.35 12.41 13.07
N TYR A 204 -42.65 11.71 12.17
CA TYR A 204 -42.97 10.34 11.81
C TYR A 204 -42.30 9.27 12.68
N THR A 205 -41.31 9.65 13.49
CA THR A 205 -40.65 8.74 14.44
C THR A 205 -41.03 8.99 15.90
N ASN A 206 -41.92 9.96 16.16
CA ASN A 206 -42.26 10.43 17.52
C ASN A 206 -41.02 10.82 18.35
N TYR A 207 -39.99 11.39 17.71
CA TYR A 207 -38.76 11.79 18.39
C TYR A 207 -38.87 13.24 18.88
N ILE A 208 -38.69 13.43 20.18
CA ILE A 208 -39.03 14.68 20.88
C ILE A 208 -37.90 15.73 20.83
N ASN A 209 -36.63 15.31 20.78
CA ASN A 209 -35.50 16.23 20.80
C ASN A 209 -35.12 16.66 19.38
N SER A 210 -35.06 17.96 19.10
CA SER A 210 -34.61 18.45 17.80
C SER A 210 -33.10 18.66 17.78
N HIS A 211 -32.44 18.19 16.73
CA HIS A 211 -31.06 18.53 16.44
C HIS A 211 -30.99 19.64 15.41
N ASP A 212 -30.01 20.53 15.56
CA ASP A 212 -29.73 21.53 14.55
C ASP A 212 -29.23 20.90 13.25
N PRO A 213 -29.63 21.45 12.09
CA PRO A 213 -29.16 20.95 10.81
C PRO A 213 -27.64 20.99 10.72
N LEU A 214 -27.08 20.10 9.90
CA LEU A 214 -25.68 20.13 9.54
C LEU A 214 -25.34 21.48 8.90
N SER A 215 -24.17 22.03 9.24
CA SER A 215 -23.65 23.25 8.62
C SER A 215 -22.74 22.91 7.44
N ILE A 216 -22.95 23.59 6.30
CA ILE A 216 -22.09 23.46 5.11
C ILE A 216 -20.83 24.31 5.20
N MET A 217 -20.78 25.32 6.09
CA MET A 217 -19.74 26.37 6.05
C MET A 217 -18.30 25.86 6.20
N LYS A 218 -18.13 24.68 6.80
CA LYS A 218 -16.81 24.06 7.04
C LYS A 218 -16.62 22.75 6.27
N SER A 219 -17.58 22.39 5.41
CA SER A 219 -17.49 21.13 4.67
C SER A 219 -16.95 21.36 3.28
N ARG A 220 -16.04 20.48 2.83
CA ARG A 220 -15.61 20.47 1.43
C ARG A 220 -16.59 19.73 0.51
N PHE A 221 -17.59 19.06 1.09
CA PHE A 221 -18.59 18.30 0.36
C PHE A 221 -19.84 19.14 0.13
N SER A 222 -20.43 19.04 -1.05
CA SER A 222 -21.74 19.65 -1.32
C SER A 222 -22.86 18.86 -0.65
N ILE A 223 -24.00 19.52 -0.42
CA ILE A 223 -25.17 18.90 0.25
C ILE A 223 -25.67 17.67 -0.52
N ASN A 224 -25.59 17.68 -1.85
CA ASN A 224 -25.99 16.59 -2.75
C ASN A 224 -24.91 15.53 -2.98
N THR A 225 -23.80 15.56 -2.22
CA THR A 225 -22.75 14.54 -2.29
C THR A 225 -23.34 13.19 -1.91
N ARG A 226 -23.07 12.16 -2.72
CA ARG A 226 -23.52 10.79 -2.42
C ARG A 226 -22.73 10.22 -1.25
N ILE A 227 -23.39 9.42 -0.42
CA ILE A 227 -22.74 8.68 0.67
C ILE A 227 -21.57 7.82 0.16
N ALA A 228 -21.67 7.25 -1.04
CA ALA A 228 -20.57 6.53 -1.68
C ALA A 228 -19.29 7.38 -1.78
N GLU A 229 -19.41 8.64 -2.17
CA GLU A 229 -18.28 9.55 -2.33
C GLU A 229 -17.71 9.98 -0.97
N LEU A 230 -18.59 10.18 0.02
CA LEU A 230 -18.16 10.42 1.41
C LEU A 230 -17.39 9.23 1.98
N ILE A 231 -17.84 8.00 1.72
CA ILE A 231 -17.16 6.76 2.06
C ILE A 231 -15.79 6.67 1.39
N ASP A 232 -15.72 6.93 0.08
CA ASP A 232 -14.48 6.89 -0.71
C ASP A 232 -13.45 7.91 -0.20
N ASN A 233 -13.90 8.91 0.57
CA ASN A 233 -13.10 9.95 1.19
C ASN A 233 -13.00 9.85 2.72
N LEU A 234 -13.46 8.74 3.32
CA LEU A 234 -13.47 8.50 4.77
C LEU A 234 -14.15 9.62 5.59
N PHE A 235 -15.07 10.38 4.99
CA PHE A 235 -15.71 11.56 5.59
C PHE A 235 -14.72 12.64 6.07
N ILE A 236 -13.49 12.67 5.54
CA ILE A 236 -12.43 13.58 5.96
C ILE A 236 -12.65 14.95 5.33
N GLU A 237 -12.75 15.98 6.17
CA GLU A 237 -12.87 17.38 5.72
C GLU A 237 -11.50 17.97 5.36
N GLN A 238 -10.47 17.73 6.18
CA GLN A 238 -9.12 18.25 5.95
C GLN A 238 -8.06 17.35 6.60
N TRP A 239 -6.89 17.29 5.98
CA TRP A 239 -5.69 16.67 6.54
C TRP A 239 -4.79 17.74 7.14
N SER A 240 -4.23 17.48 8.33
CA SER A 240 -3.24 18.36 8.95
C SER A 240 -1.89 17.66 9.03
N ASN A 241 -0.92 18.18 8.29
CA ASN A 241 0.43 17.65 8.23
C ASN A 241 1.38 18.61 8.96
N LYS A 242 2.28 18.09 9.80
CA LYS A 242 3.37 18.86 10.40
C LYS A 242 4.67 18.08 10.26
N THR A 243 5.70 18.75 9.77
CA THR A 243 7.04 18.18 9.53
C THR A 243 8.09 19.04 10.20
N ASN A 244 9.15 18.43 10.73
CA ASN A 244 10.24 19.15 11.38
C ASN A 244 11.59 18.60 10.87
N TYR A 245 12.23 19.35 9.98
CA TYR A 245 13.54 18.99 9.43
C TYR A 245 14.65 19.05 10.49
N THR A 246 14.61 20.02 11.40
CA THR A 246 15.61 20.15 12.49
C THR A 246 15.68 18.88 13.33
N SER A 247 14.53 18.34 13.73
CA SER A 247 14.48 17.08 14.49
C SER A 247 15.01 15.88 13.72
N TYR A 248 14.86 15.86 12.39
CA TYR A 248 15.45 14.83 11.53
C TYR A 248 16.97 15.00 11.46
N PHE A 249 17.45 16.21 11.20
CA PHE A 249 18.86 16.54 11.07
C PHE A 249 19.65 16.18 12.34
N GLU A 250 19.11 16.51 13.52
CA GLU A 250 19.74 16.17 14.81
C GLU A 250 19.86 14.66 15.05
N GLN A 251 18.87 13.88 14.61
CA GLN A 251 18.87 12.42 14.77
C GLN A 251 19.75 11.70 13.73
N CYS A 252 19.85 12.24 12.52
CA CYS A 252 20.57 11.63 11.40
C CYS A 252 21.95 12.25 11.16
N LEU A 253 22.45 13.05 12.10
CA LEU A 253 23.71 13.76 11.97
C LEU A 253 24.87 12.75 11.83
N PRO A 254 25.67 12.84 10.76
CA PRO A 254 26.72 11.87 10.52
C PRO A 254 27.82 11.98 11.59
N SER A 255 28.33 10.86 12.08
CA SER A 255 29.45 10.84 13.02
C SER A 255 30.75 11.35 12.40
N TYR A 256 30.89 11.22 11.07
CA TYR A 256 32.06 11.66 10.30
C TYR A 256 31.63 12.25 8.96
N CYS A 257 32.17 13.42 8.63
CA CYS A 257 31.97 14.05 7.33
C CYS A 257 33.11 13.69 6.39
N PHE A 258 32.80 13.10 5.24
CA PHE A 258 33.78 12.87 4.17
C PHE A 258 33.58 13.91 3.09
N TYR A 259 34.65 14.59 2.70
CA TYR A 259 34.65 15.50 1.56
C TYR A 259 35.34 14.81 0.38
N THR A 260 34.63 14.67 -0.74
CA THR A 260 35.27 14.29 -2.00
C THR A 260 35.91 15.53 -2.59
N SER A 261 37.21 15.70 -2.36
CA SER A 261 38.00 16.69 -3.09
C SER A 261 38.21 16.17 -4.51
N ILE A 262 37.52 16.75 -5.50
CA ILE A 262 37.75 16.46 -6.91
C ILE A 262 39.02 17.20 -7.30
N PRO A 263 40.16 16.53 -7.53
CA PRO A 263 41.38 17.20 -7.96
C PRO A 263 41.14 17.80 -9.35
N ARG A 264 41.10 19.15 -9.43
CA ARG A 264 40.91 19.86 -10.71
C ARG A 264 42.05 19.63 -11.71
N PHE A 265 43.21 19.16 -11.24
CA PHE A 265 44.39 18.88 -12.05
C PHE A 265 45.05 17.58 -11.60
N ASN A 266 44.75 16.49 -12.30
CA ASN A 266 45.54 15.27 -12.17
C ASN A 266 46.57 15.24 -13.31
N LEU A 267 47.81 15.61 -13.01
CA LEU A 267 48.93 15.60 -13.97
C LEU A 267 49.10 14.22 -14.63
N ILE A 268 48.86 13.14 -13.89
CA ILE A 268 48.94 11.76 -14.41
C ILE A 268 47.87 11.58 -15.49
N TYR A 269 46.64 12.05 -15.25
CA TYR A 269 45.55 11.98 -16.23
C TYR A 269 45.89 12.72 -17.52
N ILE A 270 46.43 13.94 -17.43
CA ILE A 270 46.86 14.74 -18.60
C ILE A 270 47.99 14.04 -19.36
N ILE A 271 48.99 13.51 -18.65
CA ILE A 271 50.11 12.77 -19.27
C ILE A 271 49.59 11.50 -19.95
N THR A 272 48.70 10.74 -19.30
CA THR A 272 48.10 9.54 -19.91
C THR A 272 47.24 9.87 -21.12
N LEU A 273 46.53 11.01 -21.11
CA LEU A 273 45.76 11.49 -22.25
C LEU A 273 46.67 11.91 -23.40
N LEU A 274 47.78 12.62 -23.13
CA LEU A 274 48.75 13.00 -24.15
C LEU A 274 49.46 11.78 -24.75
N LEU A 275 49.82 10.80 -23.92
CA LEU A 275 50.42 9.54 -24.37
C LEU A 275 49.44 8.69 -25.18
N SER A 276 48.15 8.70 -24.86
CA SER A 276 47.12 7.99 -25.63
C SER A 276 46.78 8.70 -26.94
N LEU A 277 46.77 10.04 -26.95
CA LEU A 277 46.51 10.86 -28.13
C LEU A 277 47.68 10.84 -29.14
N GLN A 278 48.92 10.82 -28.64
CA GLN A 278 50.14 10.86 -29.45
C GLN A 278 50.68 9.47 -29.84
N GLY A 279 49.83 8.43 -29.85
CA GLY A 279 50.27 7.08 -30.23
C GLY A 279 51.46 6.56 -29.41
N GLY A 280 51.59 7.00 -28.15
CA GLY A 280 52.76 6.79 -27.30
C GLY A 280 53.06 5.32 -27.06
N LEU A 281 52.03 4.47 -27.10
CA LEU A 281 52.18 3.02 -27.02
C LEU A 281 53.04 2.47 -28.17
N THR A 282 52.87 2.99 -29.39
CA THR A 282 53.62 2.55 -30.58
C THR A 282 55.08 2.98 -30.53
N ILE A 283 55.37 4.16 -29.97
CA ILE A 283 56.74 4.69 -29.82
C ILE A 283 57.50 3.93 -28.72
N ILE A 284 56.85 3.71 -27.58
CA ILE A 284 57.44 2.96 -26.46
C ILE A 284 57.69 1.51 -26.87
N LEU A 285 56.76 0.87 -27.58
CA LEU A 285 56.93 -0.50 -28.06
C LEU A 285 58.09 -0.62 -29.07
N LYS A 286 58.26 0.36 -29.97
CA LYS A 286 59.41 0.44 -30.89
C LYS A 286 60.76 0.61 -30.17
N TRP A 287 60.79 1.20 -28.98
CA TRP A 287 62.01 1.38 -28.18
C TRP A 287 62.34 0.16 -27.30
N ILE A 288 61.31 -0.45 -26.73
CA ILE A 288 61.47 -1.55 -25.77
C ILE A 288 61.67 -2.91 -26.49
N CYS A 289 60.94 -3.18 -27.57
CA CYS A 289 61.04 -4.46 -28.28
C CYS A 289 62.46 -4.81 -28.77
N PRO A 290 63.27 -3.90 -29.37
CA PRO A 290 64.63 -4.23 -29.80
C PRO A 290 65.56 -4.59 -28.64
N LYS A 291 65.34 -3.99 -27.46
CA LYS A 291 66.14 -4.27 -26.26
C LYS A 291 65.80 -5.64 -25.69
N ILE A 292 64.52 -6.00 -25.61
CA ILE A 292 64.08 -7.32 -25.16
C ILE A 292 64.59 -8.41 -26.11
N VAL A 293 64.50 -8.20 -27.44
CA VAL A 293 64.99 -9.17 -28.43
C VAL A 293 66.51 -9.36 -28.34
N ARG A 294 67.30 -8.29 -28.13
CA ARG A 294 68.75 -8.41 -27.88
C ARG A 294 69.08 -9.17 -26.60
N ILE A 295 68.29 -9.00 -25.54
CA ILE A 295 68.50 -9.71 -24.29
C ILE A 295 68.12 -11.19 -24.46
N ALA A 296 66.99 -11.49 -25.09
CA ALA A 296 66.53 -12.85 -25.35
C ALA A 296 67.50 -13.63 -26.26
N SER A 297 68.02 -13.01 -27.31
CA SER A 297 69.04 -13.62 -28.19
C SER A 297 70.35 -13.90 -27.44
N LYS A 298 70.85 -12.95 -26.64
CA LYS A 298 72.03 -13.20 -25.78
C LYS A 298 71.84 -14.37 -24.82
N ILE A 299 70.65 -14.49 -24.22
CA ILE A 299 70.33 -15.60 -23.31
C ILE A 299 70.30 -16.93 -24.08
N ASN A 300 69.75 -16.95 -25.29
CA ASN A 300 69.67 -18.16 -26.12
C ASN A 300 71.06 -18.62 -26.60
N ASP A 301 71.93 -17.67 -27.01
CA ASP A 301 73.31 -17.95 -27.41
C ASP A 301 74.15 -18.47 -26.23
N TYR A 302 73.91 -17.95 -25.02
CA TYR A 302 74.55 -18.44 -23.80
C TYR A 302 74.13 -19.90 -23.49
N ARG A 303 72.87 -20.26 -23.74
CA ARG A 303 72.35 -21.62 -23.55
C ARG A 303 72.89 -22.61 -24.58
N LYS A 304 73.03 -22.22 -25.84
CA LYS A 304 73.64 -23.05 -26.91
C LYS A 304 75.13 -23.35 -26.69
N LYS A 305 75.89 -22.43 -26.08
CA LYS A 305 77.31 -22.67 -25.75
C LYS A 305 77.52 -23.66 -24.61
N ARG A 306 76.52 -23.86 -23.74
CA ARG A 306 76.60 -24.79 -22.60
C ARG A 306 76.33 -26.26 -22.98
N THR A 307 75.84 -26.53 -24.20
CA THR A 307 75.44 -27.87 -24.67
C THR A 307 76.51 -28.63 -25.46
N ASN A 308 77.66 -28.01 -25.77
CA ASN A 308 78.72 -28.59 -26.63
C ASN A 308 80.01 -29.02 -25.91
N THR A 309 80.00 -29.22 -24.58
CA THR A 309 81.17 -29.78 -23.87
C THR A 309 80.94 -31.26 -23.55
N VAL A 310 81.63 -32.11 -24.32
CA VAL A 310 81.70 -33.58 -24.23
C VAL A 310 82.19 -34.01 -22.83
N ARG A 311 81.48 -34.96 -22.18
CA ARG A 311 81.97 -35.71 -21.00
C ARG A 311 82.57 -37.05 -21.44
N PRO A 312 83.76 -37.45 -20.98
CA PRO A 312 84.13 -38.87 -20.88
C PRO A 312 83.65 -39.46 -19.56
N ALA A 313 83.29 -40.73 -19.62
CA ALA A 313 82.77 -41.55 -18.53
C ALA A 313 83.85 -41.89 -17.48
N CYS A 314 83.43 -41.98 -16.21
CA CYS A 314 84.19 -42.59 -15.12
C CYS A 314 83.67 -43.99 -14.84
N VAL A 315 84.56 -44.96 -14.55
CA VAL A 315 84.43 -45.98 -13.47
C VAL A 315 85.84 -46.58 -13.18
N PRO A 316 86.09 -47.33 -12.08
CA PRO A 316 86.46 -46.93 -10.71
C PRO A 316 87.91 -47.42 -10.33
N GLU A 317 88.54 -47.13 -9.18
CA GLU A 317 88.22 -47.62 -7.83
C GLU A 317 89.28 -47.11 -6.81
N ARG A 318 88.82 -46.74 -5.58
CA ARG A 318 89.46 -46.67 -4.23
C ARG A 318 90.90 -46.09 -4.13
N THR A 319 91.19 -45.04 -3.36
CA THR A 319 90.93 -44.84 -1.91
C THR A 319 91.11 -43.37 -1.45
N SER A 320 90.34 -43.04 -0.41
CA SER A 320 90.58 -42.06 0.67
C SER A 320 90.07 -40.62 0.53
N SER A 321 89.41 -40.20 1.61
CA SER A 321 88.84 -38.89 2.00
C SER A 321 87.72 -38.30 1.13
N ASP A 322 86.49 -38.36 1.64
CA ASP A 322 85.47 -37.30 1.60
C ASP A 322 84.16 -37.82 2.20
N ILE A 323 83.47 -36.99 3.00
CA ILE A 323 82.00 -36.83 3.12
C ILE A 323 81.75 -35.69 4.13
N CYS A 324 81.36 -34.54 3.60
CA CYS A 324 80.54 -33.54 4.29
C CYS A 324 79.49 -33.06 3.29
N ASN A 325 78.20 -33.30 3.61
CA ASN A 325 77.04 -33.00 2.78
C ASN A 325 76.66 -31.51 2.87
N THR A 326 76.31 -30.90 1.72
CA THR A 326 74.98 -30.31 1.40
C THR A 326 75.06 -29.24 0.27
N THR A 327 74.30 -29.46 -0.81
CA THR A 327 73.86 -28.52 -1.87
C THR A 327 72.33 -28.52 -1.82
N ILE A 328 71.51 -27.45 -1.82
CA ILE A 328 71.48 -26.10 -2.40
C ILE A 328 71.44 -26.07 -3.95
N ASP A 329 70.19 -26.17 -4.43
CA ASP A 329 69.42 -25.25 -5.29
C ASP A 329 69.72 -25.00 -6.79
N ASN A 330 68.70 -25.41 -7.57
CA ASN A 330 67.82 -24.63 -8.46
C ASN A 330 68.34 -23.80 -9.64
N ALA A 331 67.61 -23.94 -10.76
CA ALA A 331 66.88 -22.90 -11.51
C ALA A 331 66.96 -23.15 -13.04
N THR A 332 65.96 -23.79 -13.64
CA THR A 332 64.75 -23.22 -14.30
C THR A 332 64.93 -22.65 -15.71
N THR A 333 64.03 -23.11 -16.59
CA THR A 333 63.50 -22.37 -17.74
C THR A 333 62.00 -22.54 -17.83
N ASN A 334 61.30 -21.41 -17.79
CA ASN A 334 59.91 -21.15 -18.19
C ASN A 334 59.72 -21.45 -19.71
N VAL A 335 58.52 -21.54 -20.30
CA VAL A 335 57.36 -20.61 -20.30
C VAL A 335 56.10 -21.31 -20.84
N GLU A 336 54.92 -21.06 -20.24
CA GLU A 336 53.62 -20.62 -20.85
C GLU A 336 52.52 -20.59 -19.75
N ILE A 337 51.98 -19.42 -19.34
CA ILE A 337 50.80 -18.64 -19.79
C ILE A 337 49.43 -19.08 -19.17
N SER A 338 48.81 -18.10 -18.47
CA SER A 338 47.38 -17.76 -18.31
C SER A 338 46.52 -18.20 -17.09
N SER A 339 45.88 -17.14 -16.54
CA SER A 339 44.52 -16.98 -15.95
C SER A 339 44.11 -17.59 -14.59
N THR A 340 44.04 -16.69 -13.59
CA THR A 340 42.95 -16.42 -12.60
C THR A 340 42.13 -17.56 -11.96
N PRO A 341 42.04 -17.62 -10.62
CA PRO A 341 41.01 -18.36 -9.91
C PRO A 341 39.89 -17.43 -9.39
N GLY A 342 38.65 -17.75 -9.74
CA GLY A 342 37.45 -17.29 -9.04
C GLY A 342 36.88 -18.44 -8.22
N THR A 343 36.95 -18.33 -6.90
CA THR A 343 36.18 -19.17 -5.96
C THR A 343 35.70 -18.29 -4.82
N SER A 344 34.44 -17.84 -4.90
CA SER A 344 33.71 -17.30 -3.76
C SER A 344 32.84 -18.43 -3.21
N SER A 345 33.23 -18.95 -2.04
CA SER A 345 32.34 -19.75 -1.20
C SER A 345 31.67 -18.82 -0.19
N TYR A 346 30.35 -18.86 -0.19
CA TYR A 346 29.46 -18.21 0.75
C TYR A 346 29.75 -18.69 2.18
N ALA A 347 29.87 -17.74 3.11
CA ALA A 347 29.81 -18.01 4.55
C ALA A 347 28.67 -17.17 5.16
N LEU A 348 27.69 -17.94 5.63
CA LEU A 348 26.51 -17.62 6.40
C LEU A 348 26.87 -16.86 7.70
N PHE A 349 26.14 -15.80 8.04
CA PHE A 349 26.05 -15.33 9.43
C PHE A 349 24.57 -15.18 9.82
N LEU A 350 24.15 -16.12 10.67
CA LEU A 350 22.96 -16.09 11.50
C LEU A 350 23.17 -15.06 12.62
N PHE A 351 22.17 -14.21 12.87
CA PHE A 351 22.04 -13.54 14.17
C PHE A 351 20.94 -14.21 14.97
N LEU A 352 21.36 -14.79 16.09
CA LEU A 352 20.50 -15.28 17.16
C LEU A 352 19.89 -14.10 17.90
N TYR A 353 18.59 -14.22 18.13
CA TYR A 353 17.82 -13.48 19.12
C TYR A 353 18.28 -13.91 20.52
N ASP A 354 18.42 -12.97 21.46
CA ASP A 354 17.99 -13.24 22.84
C ASP A 354 17.79 -11.98 23.68
N SER A 355 16.66 -12.01 24.39
CA SER A 355 16.19 -11.25 25.58
C SER A 355 15.91 -9.74 25.45
#